data_AF-B9ZUJ1-F1
#
_entry.id   AF-B9ZUJ1-F1
#
_cell.length_a   1.000
_cell.length_b   1.000
_cell.length_c   1.000
_cell.angle_alpha   90.00
_cell.angle_beta   90.00
_cell.angle_gamma   90.00
#
_symmetry.space_group_name_H-M   'P 1'
#
loop_
_entity.id
_entity.type
_entity.pdbx_description
1 polymer ?
#
loop_
_entity_poly.entity_id
_entity_poly.type
_entity_poly.pdbx_seq_one_letter_code
_entity_poly.pdbx_strand_id
1 'polypeptide(L)' 'HGKAGFHIDRYHGEQVADLLDNFFEKSKKDPSHWETISMGGLKRIQEKYTWQIYSDRLLTLAGVYGFWKHV' A
#
# COMPACT_ATOMS: atom_id res chain seq x y z
N HIS A 1 3.71 -0.80 -7.67
CA HIS A 1 2.71 -1.01 -8.73
C HIS A 1 2.60 -2.50 -9.01
N GLY A 2 1.39 -3.06 -9.14
CA GLY A 2 1.16 -4.47 -9.47
C GLY A 2 1.46 -5.48 -8.35
N LYS A 3 1.63 -5.03 -7.10
CA LYS A 3 1.88 -5.90 -5.93
C LYS A 3 0.79 -5.78 -4.86
N ALA A 4 0.47 -4.55 -4.48
CA ALA A 4 -0.55 -4.21 -3.48
C ALA A 4 -1.63 -3.28 -4.08
N GLY A 5 -1.79 -3.32 -5.41
CA GLY A 5 -2.57 -2.37 -6.19
C GLY A 5 -1.76 -1.71 -7.32
N PHE A 6 -2.45 -0.86 -8.09
CA PHE A 6 -1.96 -0.20 -9.29
C PHE A 6 -2.05 1.32 -9.13
N HIS A 7 -1.17 2.05 -9.81
CA HIS A 7 -1.30 3.50 -9.91
C HIS A 7 -2.13 3.84 -11.15
N ILE A 8 -2.85 4.94 -11.08
CA ILE A 8 -3.73 5.40 -12.14
C ILE A 8 -3.39 6.87 -12.40
N ASP A 9 -3.19 7.22 -13.67
CA ASP A 9 -3.03 8.61 -14.09
C ASP A 9 -4.39 9.17 -14.52
N ARG A 10 -4.85 10.21 -13.80
CA ARG A 10 -6.16 10.83 -14.03
C ARG A 10 -6.21 11.66 -15.31
N TYR A 11 -5.08 12.07 -15.87
CA TYR A 11 -5.05 12.82 -17.13
C TYR A 11 -5.25 11.94 -18.36
N HIS A 12 -5.13 10.61 -18.21
CA HIS A 12 -5.19 9.65 -19.30
C HIS A 12 -6.33 8.65 -19.08
N GLY A 13 -7.58 9.12 -19.16
CA GLY A 13 -8.77 8.32 -18.87
C GLY A 13 -8.89 7.02 -19.66
N GLU A 14 -8.49 7.01 -20.93
CA GLU A 14 -8.48 5.80 -21.77
C GLU A 14 -7.51 4.73 -21.23
N GLN A 15 -6.31 5.14 -20.80
CA GLN A 15 -5.34 4.23 -20.18
C GLN A 15 -5.84 3.68 -18.85
N VAL A 16 -6.65 4.45 -18.11
CA VAL A 16 -7.30 3.97 -16.88
C VAL A 16 -8.31 2.88 -17.21
N ALA A 17 -9.17 3.11 -18.21
CA ALA A 17 -10.16 2.14 -18.64
C ALA A 17 -9.48 0.84 -19.11
N ASP A 18 -8.46 0.94 -19.96
CA ASP A 18 -7.68 -0.21 -20.42
C ASP A 18 -7.04 -0.99 -19.26
N LEU A 19 -6.53 -0.28 -18.25
CA LEU A 19 -5.93 -0.92 -17.07
C LEU A 19 -6.98 -1.70 -16.27
N LEU A 20 -8.17 -1.12 -16.07
CA LEU A 20 -9.27 -1.76 -15.35
C LEU A 20 -9.79 -2.98 -16.11
N ASP A 21 -10.02 -2.86 -17.42
CA ASP A 21 -10.48 -3.96 -18.26
C ASP A 21 -9.47 -5.11 -18.26
N ASN A 22 -8.18 -4.80 -18.42
CA ASN A 22 -7.12 -5.80 -18.35
C ASN A 22 -7.04 -6.49 -16.97
N PHE A 23 -7.31 -5.76 -15.89
CA PHE A 23 -7.35 -6.35 -14.55
C PHE A 23 -8.49 -7.34 -14.42
N PHE A 24 -9.71 -6.97 -14.81
CA PHE A 24 -10.88 -7.85 -14.72
C PHE A 24 -10.78 -9.05 -15.67
N GLU A 25 -10.27 -8.87 -16.89
CA GLU A 25 -10.01 -9.97 -17.83
C GLU A 25 -9.01 -10.98 -17.24
N LYS A 26 -7.93 -10.50 -16.61
CA LYS A 26 -6.97 -11.37 -15.92
C LYS A 26 -7.59 -12.09 -14.73
N SER A 27 -8.37 -11.39 -13.89
CA SER A 27 -9.08 -11.99 -12.76
C SER A 27 -10.15 -13.00 -13.18
N LYS A 28 -10.77 -12.81 -14.35
CA LYS A 28 -11.74 -13.75 -14.91
C LYS A 28 -11.08 -15.02 -15.43
N LYS A 29 -9.93 -14.89 -16.11
CA LYS A 29 -9.14 -16.04 -16.62
C LYS A 29 -8.44 -16.79 -15.49
N ASP A 30 -7.98 -16.06 -14.49
CA ASP A 30 -7.29 -16.58 -13.31
C ASP A 30 -7.83 -15.89 -12.04
N PRO A 31 -8.75 -16.54 -11.31
CA PRO A 31 -9.29 -16.02 -10.05
C PRO A 31 -8.21 -15.73 -8.99
N SER A 32 -7.06 -16.42 -9.04
CA SER A 32 -5.96 -16.20 -8.09
C SER A 32 -5.26 -14.85 -8.29
N HIS A 33 -5.43 -14.22 -9.46
CA HIS A 33 -4.90 -12.88 -9.72
C HIS A 33 -5.50 -11.86 -8.75
N TRP A 34 -6.81 -11.93 -8.51
CA TRP A 34 -7.48 -11.03 -7.57
C TRP A 34 -6.98 -11.25 -6.14
N GLU A 35 -6.89 -12.52 -5.72
CA GLU A 35 -6.42 -12.89 -4.39
C GLU A 35 -4.99 -12.42 -4.14
N THR A 36 -4.11 -12.55 -5.14
CA THR A 36 -2.71 -12.11 -5.05
C THR A 36 -2.62 -10.61 -4.78
N ILE A 37 -3.40 -9.79 -5.49
CA ILE A 37 -3.40 -8.34 -5.29
C ILE A 37 -4.07 -7.95 -3.97
N SER A 38 -5.15 -8.63 -3.59
CA SER A 38 -5.86 -8.44 -2.32
C SER A 38 -4.93 -8.70 -1.13
N MET A 39 -4.28 -9.87 -1.12
CA MET A 39 -3.36 -10.28 -0.06
C MET A 39 -2.10 -9.41 -0.03
N GLY A 40 -1.60 -8.98 -1.19
CA GLY A 40 -0.53 -7.98 -1.27
C GLY A 40 -0.91 -6.63 -0.65
N GLY A 41 -2.17 -6.21 -0.81
CA GLY A 41 -2.76 -5.04 -0.16
C GLY A 41 -2.76 -5.17 1.37
N LEU A 42 -3.29 -6.28 1.88
CA LEU A 42 -3.33 -6.58 3.32
C LEU A 42 -1.93 -6.58 3.93
N LYS A 43 -0.98 -7.28 3.30
CA LYS A 43 0.42 -7.35 3.74
C LYS A 43 1.04 -5.95 3.85
N ARG A 44 0.84 -5.09 2.85
CA ARG A 44 1.37 -3.72 2.87
C ARG A 44 0.84 -2.89 4.04
N ILE A 45 -0.46 -3.01 4.34
CA ILE A 45 -1.06 -2.28 5.48
C ILE A 45 -0.47 -2.77 6.79
N GLN A 46 -0.41 -4.09 7.00
CA GLN A 46 0.14 -4.68 8.21
C GLN A 46 1.61 -4.30 8.45
N GLU A 47 2.41 -4.23 7.38
CA GLU A 47 3.85 -3.92 7.49
C GLU A 47 4.17 -2.44 7.69
N LYS A 48 3.29 -1.52 7.30
CA LYS A 48 3.65 -0.09 7.18
C LYS A 48 2.69 0.87 7.85
N TYR A 49 1.41 0.54 7.93
CA TYR A 49 0.34 1.50 8.24
C TYR A 49 -0.56 0.97 9.36
N THR A 50 0.05 0.63 10.51
CA THR A 50 -0.67 0.24 11.73
C THR A 50 -0.42 1.24 12.85
N TRP A 51 -1.39 1.39 13.74
CA TRP A 51 -1.28 2.27 14.91
C TRP A 51 -0.16 1.84 15.86
N GLN A 52 0.13 0.55 15.95
CA GLN A 52 1.25 0.03 16.73
C GLN A 52 2.60 0.54 16.21
N ILE A 53 2.85 0.45 14.90
CA ILE A 53 4.07 1.00 14.29
C ILE A 53 4.18 2.51 14.54
N TYR A 54 3.05 3.22 14.50
CA TYR A 54 3.02 4.65 14.81
C TYR A 54 3.40 4.95 16.26
N SER A 55 2.79 4.27 17.24
CA SER A 55 3.10 4.49 18.66
C SER A 55 4.55 4.17 18.99
N ASP A 56 5.10 3.09 18.43
CA ASP A 56 6.49 2.68 18.68
C ASP A 56 7.49 3.71 18.15
N ARG A 57 7.23 4.26 16.96
CA ARG A 57 8.03 5.34 16.39
C ARG A 57 7.92 6.62 17.20
N LEU A 58 6.71 6.99 17.64
CA LEU A 58 6.47 8.19 18.42
C LEU A 58 7.27 8.17 19.74
N LEU A 59 7.22 7.06 20.48
CA LEU A 59 7.93 6.90 21.75
C LEU A 59 9.45 6.94 21.56
N THR A 60 9.95 6.28 20.51
CA THR A 60 11.38 6.31 20.16
C THR A 60 11.85 7.73 19.88
N LEU A 61 11.11 8.48 19.05
CA LEU A 61 11.44 9.88 18.74
C LEU A 61 11.34 10.76 20.00
N ALA A 62 10.31 10.58 20.83
CA ALA A 62 10.18 11.31 22.09
C ALA A 62 11.38 11.10 23.02
N GLY A 63 11.91 9.89 23.11
CA GLY A 63 13.12 9.59 23.88
C GLY A 63 14.38 10.27 23.31
N VAL A 64 14.63 10.10 22.00
CA VAL A 64 15.81 10.68 21.34
C VAL A 64 15.80 12.21 21.40
N TYR A 65 14.69 12.84 21.04
CA TYR A 65 14.57 14.30 21.10
C TYR A 65 14.49 14.83 22.53
N GLY A 66 13.94 14.05 23.47
CA GLY A 66 13.96 14.38 24.90
C GLY A 66 15.38 14.45 25.45
N PHE A 67 16.26 13.51 25.06
CA PHE A 67 17.68 13.56 25.40
C PHE A 67 18.38 14.75 24.75
N TRP A 68 18.25 14.91 23.42
CA TRP A 68 18.90 16.00 22.69
C TRP A 68 18.50 17.37 23.25
N LYS A 69 17.25 17.57 23.69
CA LYS A 69 16.85 18.85 24.30
C LYS A 69 17.73 19.31 25.46
N HIS A 70 18.40 18.40 26.17
CA HIS A 70 19.25 18.71 27.33
C HIS A 70 20.76 18.71 27.02
N VAL A 71 21.14 18.37 25.78
CA VAL A 71 22.52 18.44 25.27
C VAL A 71 22.68 19.71 24.45
#